data_AF-A0A2I0T456-F1
#
_entry.id   AF-A0A2I0T456-F1
#
_cell.length_a   1.000
_cell.length_b   1.000
_cell.length_c   1.000
_cell.angle_alpha   90.00
_cell.angle_beta   90.00
_cell.angle_gamma   90.00
#
_symmetry.space_group_name_H-M   'P 1'
#
loop_
_entity.id
_entity.type
_entity.pdbx_description
1 polymer ?
#
loop_
_entity_poly.entity_id
_entity_poly.type
_entity_poly.pdbx_seq_one_letter_code
_entity_poly.pdbx_strand_id
1 'polypeptide(L)'
;MGPIHLNEIDCTGFEKSVTDCKFNTESQGCNHEEDAAVRCNVPAMGFQNQLRLSGGRNPYEGRVEVLAERNGTLKWGTVCSENWSTVEAMVVCRQLGLGFASHAFQHAASKHELEMP
;
A
#
# COMPACT_ATOMS: atom_id res chain seq x y z
N MET A 1 24.08 10.29 14.77
CA MET A 1 22.99 11.11 15.34
C MET A 1 23.31 12.57 15.09
N GLY A 2 22.30 13.36 14.71
CA GLY A 2 22.44 14.76 14.29
C GLY A 2 21.87 15.71 15.35
N PRO A 3 21.64 16.99 15.02
CA PRO A 3 20.94 17.91 15.93
C PRO A 3 19.45 17.60 16.02
N ILE A 4 18.85 17.85 17.19
CA ILE A 4 17.40 17.93 17.39
C ILE A 4 17.01 19.40 17.26
N HIS A 5 16.14 19.73 16.30
CA HIS A 5 15.88 21.12 15.92
C HIS A 5 14.69 21.77 16.64
N LEU A 6 13.70 20.97 17.05
CA LEU A 6 12.43 21.45 17.61
C LEU A 6 12.09 20.63 18.84
N ASN A 7 11.62 21.29 19.89
CA ASN A 7 11.15 20.69 21.13
C ASN A 7 9.82 21.33 21.54
N GLU A 8 9.00 20.62 22.33
CA GLU A 8 7.73 21.13 22.89
C GLU A 8 6.84 21.84 21.85
N ILE A 9 6.63 21.20 20.70
CA ILE A 9 5.80 21.75 19.63
C ILE A 9 4.34 21.82 20.10
N ASP A 10 3.79 23.04 20.12
CA ASP A 10 2.41 23.35 20.52
C ASP A 10 1.69 24.06 19.36
N CYS A 11 0.96 23.27 18.57
CA CYS A 11 0.18 23.73 17.43
C CYS A 11 -1.29 23.96 17.83
N THR A 12 -1.92 24.99 17.26
CA THR A 12 -3.37 25.21 17.36
C THR A 12 -4.18 24.25 16.50
N GLY A 13 -3.55 23.67 15.47
CA GLY A 13 -4.15 22.74 14.51
C GLY A 13 -4.54 23.37 13.17
N PHE A 14 -4.29 24.67 12.98
CA PHE A 14 -4.61 25.41 11.77
C PHE A 14 -3.38 25.94 11.01
N GLU A 15 -2.19 25.74 11.58
CA GLU A 15 -0.92 26.08 10.96
C GLU A 15 -0.74 25.34 9.64
N LYS A 16 -0.07 25.97 8.67
CA LYS A 16 0.21 25.34 7.37
C LYS A 16 1.45 24.46 7.40
N SER A 17 2.37 24.74 8.31
CA SER A 17 3.61 24.01 8.54
C SER A 17 3.84 23.80 10.03
N VAL A 18 4.50 22.71 10.40
CA VAL A 18 4.92 22.46 11.80
C VAL A 18 5.88 23.53 12.31
N THR A 19 6.61 24.21 11.41
CA THR A 19 7.51 25.34 11.75
C THR A 19 6.77 26.64 12.02
N ASP A 20 5.46 26.70 11.75
CA ASP A 20 4.64 27.87 12.08
C ASP A 20 4.00 27.73 13.48
N CYS A 21 4.10 26.56 14.10
CA CYS A 21 3.64 26.32 15.47
C CYS A 21 4.54 27.01 16.49
N LYS A 22 4.08 27.12 17.74
CA LYS A 22 4.97 27.49 18.84
C LYS A 22 5.86 26.28 19.17
N PHE A 23 7.14 26.52 19.38
CA PHE A 23 8.10 25.49 19.76
C PHE A 23 9.29 26.11 20.49
N ASN A 24 10.03 25.29 21.20
CA ASN A 24 11.30 25.65 21.80
C ASN A 24 12.46 25.19 20.89
N THR A 25 13.48 26.04 20.78
CA THR A 25 14.75 25.69 20.10
C THR A 25 15.75 25.04 21.05
N GLU A 26 15.47 25.09 22.36
CA GLU A 26 16.27 24.42 23.38
C GLU A 26 15.84 22.96 23.46
N SER A 27 16.73 22.07 23.03
CA SER A 27 16.55 20.61 23.12
C SER A 27 17.29 20.02 24.33
N GLN A 28 17.60 20.84 25.35
CA GLN A 28 18.29 20.36 26.55
C GLN A 28 17.37 19.40 27.32
N GLY A 29 17.69 18.11 27.26
CA GLY A 29 16.91 17.05 27.89
C GLY A 29 16.32 16.05 26.90
N CYS A 30 16.21 16.40 25.62
CA CYS A 30 15.80 15.45 24.58
C CYS A 30 17.00 14.72 23.99
N ASN A 31 16.83 13.42 23.74
CA ASN A 31 17.76 12.61 22.97
C ASN A 31 17.02 11.87 21.84
N HIS A 32 17.75 11.15 20.98
CA HIS A 32 17.16 10.53 19.79
C HIS A 32 16.26 9.31 20.06
N GLU A 33 16.24 8.79 21.28
CA GLU A 33 15.22 7.83 21.71
C GLU A 33 13.83 8.50 21.84
N GLU A 34 13.79 9.83 21.87
CA GLU A 34 12.59 10.66 22.03
C GLU A 34 12.19 11.36 20.71
N ASP A 35 12.81 10.99 19.58
CA ASP A 35 12.47 11.55 18.27
C ASP A 35 10.98 11.32 17.95
N ALA A 36 10.25 12.40 17.72
CA ALA A 36 8.82 12.34 17.43
C ALA A 36 8.53 11.71 16.07
N ALA A 37 7.49 10.86 16.00
CA ALA A 37 7.03 10.22 14.77
C ALA A 37 5.52 10.39 14.58
N VAL A 38 5.06 10.43 13.32
CA VAL A 38 3.64 10.50 12.98
C VAL A 38 3.20 9.29 12.16
N ARG A 39 1.96 8.85 12.37
CA ARG A 39 1.25 7.95 11.46
C ARG A 39 0.02 8.66 10.94
N CYS A 40 0.12 9.19 9.72
CA CYS A 40 -1.00 9.87 9.08
C CYS A 40 -2.06 8.85 8.62
N ASN A 41 -3.33 9.23 8.76
CA ASN A 41 -4.40 8.56 8.03
C ASN A 41 -4.28 8.99 6.56
N VAL A 42 -3.59 8.20 5.76
CA VAL A 42 -3.79 8.28 4.31
C VAL A 42 -5.21 7.78 4.04
N PRO A 43 -6.00 8.41 3.16
CA PRO A 43 -7.22 7.80 2.68
C PRO A 43 -6.81 6.42 2.16
N ALA A 44 -7.23 5.37 2.85
CA ALA A 44 -7.21 4.05 2.24
C ALA A 44 -8.04 4.25 0.98
N MET A 45 -7.40 4.26 -0.20
CA MET A 45 -8.16 4.05 -1.42
C MET A 45 -8.94 2.79 -1.12
N GLY A 46 -10.28 2.89 -0.98
CA GLY A 46 -11.14 1.92 -0.29
C GLY A 46 -11.13 0.49 -0.88
N PHE A 47 -10.26 0.25 -1.85
CA PHE A 47 -9.97 -1.00 -2.52
C PHE A 47 -8.79 -1.77 -1.92
N GLN A 48 -8.04 -1.24 -0.93
CA GLN A 48 -6.98 -2.04 -0.29
C GLN A 48 -7.52 -3.26 0.46
N ASN A 49 -8.76 -3.20 0.97
CA ASN A 49 -9.41 -4.35 1.60
C ASN A 49 -10.10 -5.28 0.58
N GLN A 50 -10.09 -4.92 -0.70
CA GLN A 50 -10.70 -5.68 -1.78
C GLN A 50 -9.67 -6.28 -2.73
N LEU A 51 -8.37 -6.05 -2.52
CA LEU A 51 -7.30 -6.62 -3.32
C LEU A 51 -6.16 -7.10 -2.42
N ARG A 52 -5.66 -8.31 -2.64
CA ARG A 52 -4.51 -8.85 -1.91
C ARG A 52 -3.61 -9.70 -2.80
N LEU A 53 -2.36 -9.87 -2.36
CA LEU A 53 -1.46 -10.91 -2.87
C LEU A 53 -1.54 -12.13 -1.95
N SER A 54 -1.63 -13.32 -2.54
CA SER A 54 -1.76 -14.59 -1.80
C SER A 54 -0.81 -15.65 -2.34
N GLY A 55 -0.19 -16.44 -1.46
CA GLY A 55 0.66 -17.57 -1.82
C GLY A 55 2.05 -17.24 -2.41
N GLY A 56 2.54 -16.01 -2.25
CA GLY A 56 3.93 -15.65 -2.57
C GLY A 56 4.93 -16.04 -1.48
N ARG A 57 6.23 -15.98 -1.77
CA ARG A 57 7.29 -16.30 -0.79
C ARG A 57 7.57 -15.15 0.17
N ASN A 58 7.13 -13.94 -0.18
CA ASN A 58 7.26 -12.73 0.62
C ASN A 58 6.07 -11.78 0.34
N PRO A 59 5.91 -10.69 1.11
CA PRO A 59 4.75 -9.77 0.96
C PRO A 59 4.65 -9.00 -0.36
N TYR A 60 5.70 -9.02 -1.19
CA TYR A 60 5.77 -8.25 -2.44
C TYR A 60 5.40 -9.07 -3.69
N GLU A 61 5.07 -10.35 -3.52
CA GLU A 61 4.69 -11.24 -4.61
C GLU A 61 3.52 -12.15 -4.23
N GLY A 62 2.84 -12.69 -5.25
CA GLY A 62 1.78 -13.65 -5.05
C GLY A 62 0.71 -13.58 -6.14
N ARG A 63 -0.27 -14.46 -6.03
CA ARG A 63 -1.48 -14.43 -6.87
C ARG A 63 -2.35 -13.25 -6.47
N VAL A 64 -2.83 -12.49 -7.46
CA VAL A 64 -3.77 -11.39 -7.25
C VAL A 64 -5.16 -11.94 -6.94
N GLU A 65 -5.69 -11.59 -5.78
CA GLU A 65 -7.05 -11.93 -5.37
C GLU A 65 -7.88 -10.68 -5.11
N VAL A 66 -9.16 -10.73 -5.52
CA VAL A 66 -10.11 -9.63 -5.37
C VAL A 66 -11.31 -10.08 -4.54
N LEU A 67 -11.74 -9.26 -3.58
CA LEU A 67 -12.93 -9.51 -2.76
C LEU A 67 -14.17 -8.99 -3.51
N ALA A 68 -15.11 -9.87 -3.82
CA ALA A 68 -16.35 -9.51 -4.49
C ALA A 68 -17.54 -10.23 -3.84
N GLU A 69 -18.72 -9.62 -3.91
CA GLU A 69 -19.95 -10.30 -3.49
C GLU A 69 -20.37 -11.32 -4.55
N ARG A 70 -20.60 -12.56 -4.13
CA ARG A 70 -21.13 -13.63 -4.96
C ARG A 70 -22.20 -14.38 -4.18
N ASN A 71 -23.42 -14.39 -4.71
CA ASN A 71 -24.60 -15.01 -4.10
C ASN A 71 -24.86 -14.53 -2.65
N GLY A 72 -24.79 -13.21 -2.42
CA GLY A 72 -25.06 -12.61 -1.10
C GLY A 72 -23.95 -12.83 -0.05
N THR A 73 -22.76 -13.25 -0.47
CA THR A 73 -21.60 -13.43 0.43
C THR A 73 -20.34 -12.86 -0.20
N LEU A 74 -19.54 -12.14 0.57
CA LEU A 74 -18.21 -11.68 0.13
C LEU A 74 -17.26 -12.87 -0.01
N LYS A 75 -16.64 -13.02 -1.18
CA LYS A 75 -15.70 -14.10 -1.48
C LYS A 75 -14.46 -13.56 -2.19
N TRP A 76 -13.31 -14.11 -1.84
CA TRP A 76 -12.07 -13.89 -2.57
C TRP A 76 -12.08 -14.70 -3.86
N GLY A 77 -11.87 -14.03 -4.99
CA GLY A 77 -11.69 -14.63 -6.31
C GLY A 77 -10.33 -14.28 -6.90
N THR A 78 -9.97 -14.93 -8.00
CA THR A 78 -8.71 -14.71 -8.72
C THR A 78 -8.92 -13.90 -9.99
N VAL A 79 -7.87 -13.25 -10.49
CA VAL A 79 -7.89 -12.53 -11.78
C VAL A 79 -7.44 -13.47 -12.90
N CYS A 80 -8.11 -13.40 -14.07
CA CYS A 80 -7.71 -14.16 -15.26
C CYS A 80 -6.37 -13.65 -15.79
N SER A 81 -5.47 -14.56 -16.18
CA SER A 81 -4.14 -14.20 -16.69
C SER A 81 -4.08 -13.96 -18.21
N GLU A 82 -5.20 -14.12 -18.92
CA GLU A 82 -5.27 -13.81 -20.35
C GLU A 82 -5.01 -12.31 -20.58
N ASN A 83 -4.01 -11.99 -21.41
CA ASN A 83 -3.52 -10.63 -21.63
C ASN A 83 -3.01 -9.88 -20.38
N TRP A 84 -2.67 -10.60 -19.30
CA TRP A 84 -2.08 -10.00 -18.11
C TRP A 84 -0.63 -9.58 -18.36
N SER A 85 -0.32 -8.29 -18.28
CA SER A 85 1.00 -7.74 -18.55
C SER A 85 1.57 -6.95 -17.36
N THR A 86 2.80 -6.45 -17.51
CA THR A 86 3.43 -5.59 -16.51
C THR A 86 2.67 -4.28 -16.31
N VAL A 87 1.88 -3.83 -17.29
CA VAL A 87 1.04 -2.63 -17.17
C VAL A 87 -0.07 -2.84 -16.14
N GLU A 88 -0.77 -3.97 -16.18
CA GLU A 88 -1.80 -4.31 -15.19
C GLU A 88 -1.17 -4.56 -13.81
N ALA A 89 -0.03 -5.24 -13.76
CA ALA A 89 0.71 -5.46 -12.52
C ALA A 89 1.16 -4.14 -11.86
N MET A 90 1.54 -3.12 -12.64
CA MET A 90 1.88 -1.79 -12.12
C MET A 90 0.71 -1.16 -11.38
N VAL A 91 -0.52 -1.34 -11.87
CA VAL A 91 -1.73 -0.85 -11.18
C VAL A 91 -1.91 -1.58 -9.85
N VAL A 92 -1.74 -2.90 -9.82
CA VAL A 92 -1.83 -3.70 -8.58
C VAL A 92 -0.77 -3.29 -7.56
N CYS A 93 0.50 -3.22 -7.94
CA CYS A 93 1.58 -2.84 -7.03
C CYS A 93 1.38 -1.43 -6.47
N ARG A 94 0.95 -0.48 -7.31
CA ARG A 94 0.62 0.88 -6.87
C ARG A 94 -0.59 0.90 -5.92
N GLN A 95 -1.65 0.17 -6.24
CA GLN A 95 -2.85 0.10 -5.41
C GLN A 95 -2.56 -0.48 -4.02
N LEU A 96 -1.64 -1.44 -3.92
CA LEU A 96 -1.20 -2.04 -2.66
C LEU A 96 -0.12 -1.23 -1.91
N GLY A 97 0.38 -0.13 -2.49
CA GLY A 97 1.46 0.66 -1.89
C GLY A 97 2.83 -0.04 -1.93
N LEU A 98 3.04 -0.97 -2.85
CA LEU A 98 4.28 -1.75 -3.01
C LEU A 98 5.24 -1.18 -4.07
N GLY A 99 4.92 -0.01 -4.64
CA GLY A 99 5.73 0.66 -5.66
C GLY A 99 5.44 0.17 -7.08
N PHE A 100 6.49 -0.10 -7.86
CA PHE A 100 6.42 -0.51 -9.27
C PHE A 100 6.43 -2.04 -9.40
N ALA A 101 5.76 -2.56 -10.44
CA ALA A 101 5.82 -3.97 -10.78
C ALA A 101 7.12 -4.31 -11.51
N SER A 102 7.81 -5.34 -11.03
CA SER A 102 9.00 -5.88 -11.71
C SER A 102 8.65 -6.93 -12.76
N HIS A 103 7.59 -7.71 -12.52
CA HIS A 103 7.16 -8.82 -13.37
C HIS A 103 5.63 -8.95 -13.39
N ALA A 104 5.11 -9.57 -14.44
CA ALA A 104 3.74 -10.06 -14.52
C ALA A 104 3.78 -11.53 -14.94
N PHE A 105 3.02 -12.37 -14.24
CA PHE A 105 3.00 -13.80 -14.48
C PHE A 105 1.73 -14.19 -15.21
N GLN A 106 1.88 -14.83 -16.36
CA GLN A 106 0.77 -15.47 -17.06
C GLN A 106 0.76 -16.96 -16.72
N HIS A 107 -0.40 -17.49 -16.34
CA HIS A 107 -0.62 -18.92 -16.37
C HIS A 107 -1.08 -19.30 -17.76
N ALA A 108 -0.47 -20.34 -18.34
CA ALA A 108 -0.95 -20.90 -19.58
C ALA A 108 -2.40 -21.33 -19.36
N ALA A 109 -3.32 -20.76 -20.13
CA ALA A 109 -4.64 -21.34 -20.27
C ALA A 109 -4.42 -22.74 -20.84
N SER A 110 -4.79 -23.78 -20.11
CA SER A 110 -5.11 -25.05 -20.74
C SER A 110 -6.23 -24.72 -21.71
N LYS A 111 -5.91 -24.49 -22.99
CA LYS A 111 -6.88 -24.45 -24.07
C LYS A 111 -7.50 -25.85 -24.09
N HIS A 112 -8.51 -26.08 -23.28
CA HIS A 112 -9.37 -27.22 -23.47
C HIS A 112 -10.14 -26.92 -24.75
N GLU A 113 -9.75 -27.65 -25.80
CA GLU A 113 -10.47 -27.87 -27.05
C GLU A 113 -11.87 -27.28 -27.08
N LEU A 114 -12.02 -26.22 -27.86
CA LEU A 114 -13.26 -25.93 -28.58
C LEU A 114 -12.90 -25.60 -30.04
N GLU A 115 -12.25 -26.56 -30.71
CA GLU A 115 -12.65 -26.93 -32.07
C GLU A 115 -13.55 -28.18 -31.88
N MET A 116 -14.87 -27.98 -31.88
CA MET A 116 -15.79 -28.41 -32.95
C MET A 116 -16.27 -29.87 -32.81
N PRO A 117 -17.54 -30.19 -33.17
CA PRO A 117 -18.28 -29.73 -34.36
C PRO A 117 -19.33 -28.64 -34.11
#